data_AF-A0A0G0GIM8-F1
#
_entry.id   AF-A0A0G0GIM8-F1
#
_cell.length_a   1.000
_cell.length_b   1.000
_cell.length_c   1.000
_cell.angle_alpha   90.00
_cell.angle_beta   90.00
_cell.angle_gamma   90.00
#
_symmetry.space_group_name_H-M   'P 1'
#
loop_
_entity.id
_entity.type
_entity.pdbx_description
1 polymer ?
#
loop_
_entity_poly.entity_id
_entity_poly.type
_entity_poly.pdbx_seq_one_letter_code
_entity_poly.pdbx_strand_id
1 'polypeptide(L)' 'NDAQFFITKTDASWLNGQYTNFGIVTKGMDVVNKIVIGDKILGINIFP' A
#
# COMPACT_ATOMS: atom_id res chain seq x y z
N ASN A 1 1.78 -11.11 -11.17
CA ASN A 1 2.32 -10.27 -10.08
C ASN A 1 3.42 -9.47 -10.71
N ASP A 2 3.08 -8.31 -11.24
CA ASP A 2 3.95 -7.58 -12.16
C ASP A 2 4.31 -6.25 -11.48
N ALA A 3 3.42 -5.26 -11.56
CA ALA A 3 3.59 -3.96 -10.91
C ALA A 3 2.45 -3.55 -9.98
N GLN A 4 1.44 -4.41 -9.80
CA GLN A 4 0.33 -4.14 -8.88
C GLN A 4 0.77 -4.40 -7.44
N PHE A 5 0.38 -3.50 -6.54
CA PHE A 5 0.53 -3.65 -5.09
C PHE A 5 -0.71 -3.12 -4.40
N PHE A 6 -0.84 -3.41 -3.11
CA PHE A 6 -1.90 -2.87 -2.27
C PHE A 6 -1.35 -2.41 -0.93
N ILE A 7 -2.11 -1.56 -0.25
CA ILE A 7 -1.85 -1.10 1.10
C ILE A 7 -3.02 -1.56 1.96
N THR A 8 -2.74 -2.24 3.07
CA THR A 8 -3.78 -2.61 4.02
C THR A 8 -4.18 -1.38 4.84
N LYS A 9 -5.49 -1.08 4.92
CA LYS A 9 -6.00 0.06 5.72
C LYS A 9 -6.03 -0.24 7.22
N THR A 10 -6.08 -1.52 7.58
CA THR A 10 -6.05 -2.06 8.93
C THR A 10 -5.28 -3.38 8.93
N ASP A 11 -5.06 -3.98 10.09
CA ASP A 11 -4.48 -5.31 10.18
C ASP A 11 -5.32 -6.34 9.39
N ALA A 12 -4.64 -7.18 8.61
CA ALA A 12 -5.24 -8.17 7.72
C ALA A 12 -4.49 -9.51 7.82
N SER A 13 -4.49 -10.10 9.02
CA SER A 13 -3.71 -11.32 9.34
C SER A 13 -4.04 -12.52 8.47
N TRP A 14 -5.24 -12.59 7.90
CA TRP A 14 -5.65 -13.63 6.95
C TRP A 14 -4.89 -13.59 5.62
N LEU A 15 -4.16 -12.50 5.31
CA LEU A 15 -3.31 -12.40 4.12
C LEU A 15 -1.89 -12.93 4.34
N ASN A 16 -1.53 -13.27 5.58
CA ASN A 16 -0.21 -13.78 5.90
C ASN A 16 0.07 -15.09 5.13
N GLY A 17 1.20 -15.12 4.42
CA GLY A 17 1.58 -16.26 3.57
C GLY A 17 0.84 -16.36 2.23
N GLN A 18 -0.18 -15.52 1.98
CA GLN A 18 -0.87 -15.44 0.68
C GLN A 18 -0.21 -14.41 -0.25
N TYR A 19 0.41 -13.38 0.32
CA TYR A 19 1.10 -12.32 -0.41
C TYR A 19 2.45 -12.01 0.24
N THR A 20 3.42 -11.60 -0.58
CA THR A 20 4.71 -11.12 -0.10
C THR A 20 4.57 -9.70 0.44
N ASN A 21 4.65 -9.53 1.75
CA ASN A 21 4.80 -8.22 2.37
C ASN A 21 6.24 -7.72 2.15
N PHE A 22 6.40 -6.59 1.45
CA PHE A 22 7.70 -6.00 1.13
C PHE A 22 7.91 -4.60 1.74
N GLY A 23 6.97 -4.09 2.54
CA GLY A 23 7.09 -2.76 3.13
C GLY A 23 5.94 -2.35 4.04
N ILE A 24 6.15 -1.27 4.79
CA ILE A 24 5.15 -0.69 5.70
C ILE A 24 5.06 0.82 5.50
N VAL A 25 3.83 1.35 5.50
CA VAL A 25 3.59 2.79 5.50
C VAL A 25 4.00 3.36 6.86
N THR A 26 5.12 4.09 6.91
CA THR A 26 5.64 4.68 8.16
C THR A 26 5.01 6.03 8.50
N LYS A 27 4.43 6.73 7.50
CA LYS A 27 3.74 8.02 7.63
C LYS A 27 2.63 8.15 6.58
N GLY A 28 1.56 8.89 6.89
CA GLY A 28 0.50 9.21 5.92
C GLY A 28 -0.63 8.18 5.80
N MET A 29 -0.83 7.32 6.82
CA MET A 29 -1.97 6.39 6.82
C MET A 29 -3.34 7.10 6.82
N ASP A 30 -3.41 8.34 7.30
CA ASP A 30 -4.60 9.19 7.19
C ASP A 30 -4.94 9.54 5.74
N VAL A 31 -3.93 9.68 4.87
CA VAL A 31 -4.10 9.85 3.41
C VAL A 31 -4.60 8.55 2.79
N VAL A 32 -3.96 7.41 3.12
CA VAL A 32 -4.38 6.08 2.66
C VAL A 32 -5.85 5.80 2.97
N ASN A 33 -6.30 6.17 4.17
CA ASN A 33 -7.68 6.00 4.59
C ASN A 33 -8.68 6.82 3.77
N LYS A 34 -8.27 7.97 3.23
CA LYS A 34 -9.10 8.87 2.43
C LYS A 34 -9.10 8.57 0.92
N ILE A 35 -8.29 7.63 0.43
CA ILE A 35 -8.24 7.27 -1.01
C ILE A 35 -9.62 6.83 -1.50
N VAL A 36 -10.04 7.39 -2.64
CA VAL A 36 -11.29 7.08 -3.34
C VAL A 36 -11.06 6.62 -4.79
N ILE A 37 -12.10 6.06 -5.40
CA ILE A 37 -12.05 5.65 -6.81
C ILE A 37 -11.75 6.87 -7.68
N GLY A 38 -10.74 6.75 -8.54
CA GLY A 38 -10.31 7.80 -9.45
C GLY A 38 -9.05 8.56 -9.01
N ASP A 39 -8.63 8.40 -7.75
CA ASP A 39 -7.33 8.92 -7.29
C ASP A 39 -6.19 8.30 -8.08
N LYS A 40 -5.14 9.11 -8.32
CA LYS A 40 -3.98 8.71 -9.13
C LYS A 40 -2.70 8.82 -8.33
N ILE A 41 -1.81 7.85 -8.52
CA ILE A 41 -0.41 7.97 -8.10
C ILE A 41 0.28 8.92 -9.07
N LEU A 42 0.76 10.06 -8.57
CA LEU A 42 1.42 11.08 -9.40
C LEU A 42 2.91 10.79 -9.63
N GLY A 43 3.55 10.05 -8.73
CA GLY A 43 4.95 9.66 -8.84
C GLY A 43 5.37 8.76 -7.69
N ILE A 44 6.40 7.95 -7.93
CA ILE A 44 7.02 7.08 -6.93
C ILE A 44 8.52 7.35 -7.00
N ASN A 45 9.12 7.72 -5.87
CA ASN A 45 10.55 7.94 -5.74
C ASN A 45 11.13 6.88 -4.79
N ILE A 46 12.23 6.26 -5.21
CA ILE A 46 12.97 5.28 -4.41
C ILE A 46 14.37 5.84 -4.22
N PHE A 47 14.82 5.86 -2.97
CA PHE A 47 16.19 6.25 -2.63
C PHE A 47 16.94 4.99 -2.17
N PRO A 48 18.26 4.90 -2.40
CA PRO A 48 19.10 3.82 -1.88
C PRO A 48 19.05 3.68 -0.37
#